data_AF-A0A8T1W4C9-F1
#
_entry.id   AF-A0A8T1W4C9-F1
#
_cell.length_a   1.000
_cell.length_b   1.000
_cell.length_c   1.000
_cell.angle_alpha   90.00
_cell.angle_beta   90.00
_cell.angle_gamma   90.00
#
_symmetry.space_group_name_H-M   'P 1'
#
loop_
_entity.id
_entity.type
_entity.pdbx_description
1 polymer ?
#
loop_
_entity_poly.entity_id
_entity_poly.type
_entity_poly.pdbx_seq_one_letter_code
_entity_poly.pdbx_strand_id
1 'polypeptide(L)'
;MASESSLFGNFCALIGQPVRVQLKDGTSTDGVLYCVDPETDHVALLCRSGREESGYDVKIVLAHHVRGIEKGPQESTDLPTLAGLQQELGKGSGTNGQEDAASIQRRREQLGQFLAKNFVPFESAADGSIRVFGGAATVRPPFHAVQSATEQLQRRMQQLLAQFDRQQQDASASNQ
;
A
#
# COMPACT_ATOMS: atom_id res chain seq x y z
N MET A 1 21.57 21.65 -27.86
CA MET A 1 21.38 21.02 -26.53
C MET A 1 20.32 19.97 -26.73
N ALA A 2 20.71 18.69 -26.72
CA ALA A 2 19.77 17.60 -26.95
C ALA A 2 18.90 17.48 -25.70
N SER A 3 17.59 17.68 -25.87
CA SER A 3 16.61 17.41 -24.83
C SER A 3 16.74 15.93 -24.47
N GLU A 4 17.35 15.61 -23.34
CA GLU A 4 17.25 14.27 -22.76
C GLU A 4 15.76 14.03 -22.52
N SER A 5 15.16 13.18 -23.35
CA SER A 5 13.74 12.87 -23.26
C SER A 5 13.50 12.15 -21.94
N SER A 6 12.76 12.79 -21.02
CA SER A 6 12.47 12.23 -19.70
C SER A 6 11.68 10.94 -19.82
N LEU A 7 11.93 10.00 -18.91
CA LEU A 7 11.19 8.73 -18.86
C LEU A 7 9.71 9.00 -18.61
N PHE A 8 9.38 9.97 -17.76
CA PHE A 8 8.01 10.38 -17.54
C PHE A 8 7.33 10.83 -18.83
N GLY A 9 7.95 11.73 -19.60
CA GLY A 9 7.35 12.26 -20.84
C GLY A 9 7.13 11.18 -21.90
N ASN A 10 8.01 10.19 -21.97
CA ASN A 10 7.95 9.12 -22.96
C ASN A 10 6.99 7.99 -22.59
N PHE A 11 6.82 7.70 -21.28
CA PHE A 11 6.19 6.47 -20.82
C PHE A 11 5.00 6.69 -19.87
N CYS A 12 4.60 7.92 -19.58
CA CYS A 12 3.43 8.19 -18.72
C CYS A 12 2.13 7.54 -19.23
N ALA A 13 1.97 7.38 -20.55
CA ALA A 13 0.82 6.71 -21.16
C ALA A 13 0.74 5.20 -20.83
N LEU A 14 1.84 4.59 -20.39
CA LEU A 14 1.91 3.19 -20.00
C LEU A 14 1.59 2.98 -18.51
N ILE A 15 1.39 4.05 -17.74
CA ILE A 15 1.04 3.95 -16.32
C ILE A 15 -0.27 3.16 -16.17
N GLY A 16 -0.26 2.19 -15.26
CA GLY A 16 -1.33 1.24 -15.01
C GLY A 16 -1.34 0.01 -15.91
N GLN A 17 -0.43 -0.08 -16.89
CA GLN A 17 -0.34 -1.21 -17.82
C GLN A 17 0.75 -2.20 -17.40
N PRO A 18 0.61 -3.48 -17.77
CA PRO A 18 1.72 -4.43 -17.75
C PRO A 18 2.82 -3.96 -18.69
N VAL A 19 4.04 -3.84 -18.17
CA VAL A 19 5.22 -3.40 -18.89
C VAL A 19 6.41 -4.33 -18.63
N ARG A 20 7.32 -4.32 -19.59
CA ARG A 20 8.67 -4.84 -19.44
C ARG A 20 9.64 -3.66 -19.35
N VAL A 21 10.30 -3.52 -18.22
CA VAL A 21 11.37 -2.54 -18.03
C VAL A 21 12.70 -3.20 -18.35
N GLN A 22 13.37 -2.71 -19.39
CA GLN A 22 14.71 -3.14 -19.77
C GLN A 22 15.74 -2.30 -19.02
N LEU A 23 16.71 -2.95 -18.40
CA LEU A 23 17.78 -2.32 -17.66
C LEU A 23 19.05 -2.22 -18.51
N LYS A 24 19.93 -1.29 -18.16
CA LYS A 24 21.20 -1.07 -18.87
C LYS A 24 22.19 -2.23 -18.74
N ASP A 25 22.06 -3.05 -17.71
CA ASP A 25 22.86 -4.27 -17.51
C ASP A 25 22.39 -5.45 -18.39
N GLY A 26 21.36 -5.24 -19.23
CA GLY A 26 20.79 -6.25 -20.12
C GLY A 26 19.72 -7.12 -19.46
N THR A 27 19.47 -6.96 -18.16
CA THR A 27 18.36 -7.64 -17.49
C THR A 27 17.03 -6.93 -17.76
N SER A 28 15.92 -7.64 -17.56
CA SER A 28 14.58 -7.08 -17.69
C SER A 28 13.72 -7.45 -16.50
N THR A 29 12.80 -6.56 -16.12
CA THR A 29 11.80 -6.83 -15.10
C THR A 29 10.41 -6.60 -15.66
N ASP A 30 9.55 -7.61 -15.51
CA ASP A 30 8.14 -7.52 -15.85
C ASP A 30 7.32 -7.10 -14.62
N GLY A 31 6.32 -6.25 -14.83
CA GLY A 31 5.45 -5.78 -13.77
C GLY A 31 4.42 -4.78 -14.28
N VAL A 32 3.53 -4.34 -13.40
CA VAL A 32 2.58 -3.26 -13.71
C VAL A 32 3.25 -1.93 -13.41
N LEU A 33 3.27 -1.02 -14.39
CA LEU A 33 3.82 0.32 -14.20
C LEU A 33 2.92 1.11 -13.24
N TYR A 34 3.38 1.36 -12.02
CA TYR A 34 2.59 2.10 -11.03
C TYR A 34 2.73 3.60 -11.22
N CYS A 35 3.97 4.09 -11.31
CA CYS A 35 4.25 5.48 -11.62
C CYS A 35 5.66 5.64 -12.19
N VAL A 36 5.87 6.79 -12.82
CA VAL A 36 7.19 7.35 -13.08
C VAL A 36 7.23 8.69 -12.35
N ASP A 37 8.23 8.90 -11.51
CA ASP A 37 8.40 10.16 -10.79
C ASP A 37 8.83 11.26 -11.79
N PRO A 38 8.06 12.35 -11.96
CA PRO A 38 8.40 13.41 -12.90
C PRO A 38 9.66 14.20 -12.52
N GLU A 39 10.10 14.17 -11.26
CA GLU A 39 11.30 14.88 -10.82
C GLU A 39 12.58 14.04 -10.97
N THR A 40 12.49 12.75 -10.62
CA THR A 40 13.67 11.85 -10.56
C THR A 40 13.71 10.83 -11.69
N ASP A 41 12.66 10.73 -12.50
CA ASP A 41 12.44 9.70 -13.52
C ASP A 41 12.51 8.26 -12.97
N HIS A 42 12.41 8.09 -11.65
CA HIS A 42 12.40 6.76 -11.03
C HIS A 42 11.09 6.04 -11.36
N VAL A 43 11.21 4.74 -11.59
CA VAL A 43 10.10 3.89 -12.06
C VAL A 43 9.67 2.96 -10.95
N ALA A 44 8.40 3.02 -10.55
CA ALA A 44 7.82 2.07 -9.60
C ALA A 44 7.03 0.99 -10.35
N LEU A 45 7.35 -0.27 -10.09
CA LEU A 45 6.69 -1.45 -10.64
C LEU A 45 6.01 -2.24 -9.53
N LEU A 46 4.81 -2.74 -9.82
CA LEU A 46 4.19 -3.81 -9.05
C LEU A 46 4.54 -5.14 -9.70
N CYS A 47 5.34 -5.94 -9.01
CA CYS A 47 5.77 -7.27 -9.45
C CYS A 47 5.01 -8.32 -8.64
N ARG A 48 4.57 -9.40 -9.30
CA ARG A 48 3.92 -10.51 -8.58
C ARG A 48 4.92 -11.17 -7.64
N SER A 49 4.58 -11.27 -6.37
CA SER A 49 5.44 -11.91 -5.36
C SER A 49 5.36 -13.42 -5.54
N GLY A 50 6.51 -14.09 -5.66
CA GLY A 50 6.57 -15.55 -5.75
C GLY A 50 6.26 -16.28 -4.44
N ARG A 51 5.96 -15.55 -3.36
CA ARG A 51 5.74 -16.11 -2.01
C ARG A 51 4.28 -16.33 -1.66
N GLU A 52 3.36 -15.62 -2.29
CA GLU A 52 1.91 -15.72 -2.08
C GLU A 52 1.20 -15.64 -3.45
N GLU A 53 0.22 -16.51 -3.72
CA GLU A 53 -0.43 -16.61 -5.05
C GLU A 53 -1.07 -15.29 -5.55
N SER A 54 -1.36 -14.36 -4.63
CA SER A 54 -1.96 -13.04 -4.87
C SER A 54 -1.13 -11.85 -4.34
N GLY A 55 0.09 -12.09 -3.86
CA GLY A 55 0.95 -11.04 -3.31
C GLY A 55 1.61 -10.20 -4.40
N TYR A 56 1.74 -8.90 -4.18
CA TYR A 56 2.49 -7.99 -5.05
C TYR A 56 3.58 -7.27 -4.26
N ASP A 57 4.80 -7.29 -4.79
CA ASP A 57 5.93 -6.56 -4.27
C ASP A 57 6.14 -5.27 -5.09
N VAL A 58 6.45 -4.17 -4.39
CA VAL A 58 6.82 -2.91 -5.05
C VAL A 58 8.32 -2.93 -5.33
N LYS A 59 8.70 -2.81 -6.60
CA LYS A 59 10.10 -2.64 -7.01
C LYS A 59 10.31 -1.23 -7.56
N ILE A 60 11.26 -0.52 -6.99
CA ILE A 60 11.68 0.81 -7.47
C ILE A 60 12.95 0.63 -8.32
N VAL A 61 12.90 1.10 -9.56
CA VAL A 61 14.01 1.10 -10.51
C VAL A 61 14.49 2.53 -10.72
N LEU A 62 15.77 2.77 -10.46
CA LEU A 62 16.38 4.09 -10.59
C LEU A 62 16.51 4.47 -12.07
N ALA A 63 16.19 5.72 -12.40
CA ALA A 63 16.16 6.23 -13.78
C ALA A 63 17.43 5.90 -14.59
N HIS A 64 18.61 6.08 -13.97
CA HIS A 64 19.89 5.85 -14.64
C HIS A 64 20.17 4.38 -14.98
N HIS A 65 19.41 3.43 -14.43
CA HIS A 65 19.48 2.01 -14.80
C HIS A 65 18.43 1.60 -15.83
N VAL A 66 17.42 2.44 -16.08
CA VAL A 66 16.41 2.17 -17.10
C VAL A 66 17.01 2.44 -18.48
N ARG A 67 16.90 1.45 -19.37
CA ARG A 67 17.23 1.58 -20.78
C ARG A 67 15.98 1.90 -21.60
N GLY A 68 14.85 1.28 -21.27
CA GLY A 68 13.58 1.48 -21.95
C GLY A 68 12.43 0.77 -21.25
N ILE A 69 11.22 1.20 -21.57
CA ILE A 69 9.98 0.61 -21.06
C ILE A 69 9.14 0.23 -22.28
N GLU A 70 8.77 -1.04 -22.35
CA GLU A 70 7.92 -1.55 -23.41
C GLU A 70 6.63 -2.09 -22.80
N LYS A 71 5.54 -2.01 -23.56
CA LYS A 71 4.30 -2.68 -23.18
C LYS A 71 4.59 -4.19 -23.11
N GLY A 72 4.19 -4.82 -22.01
CA GLY A 72 4.40 -6.25 -21.81
C GLY A 72 3.73 -7.06 -22.93
N PRO A 73 4.26 -8.25 -23.27
CA PRO A 73 3.67 -9.11 -24.29
C PRO A 73 2.21 -9.40 -23.93
N GLN A 74 1.32 -9.20 -24.90
CA GLN A 74 -0.13 -9.39 -24.75
C GLN A 74 -0.52 -10.84 -24.42
N GLU A 75 0.44 -11.78 -24.54
CA GLU A 75 0.31 -13.21 -24.31
C GLU A 75 0.79 -13.67 -22.92
N SER A 76 1.40 -12.80 -22.09
CA SER A 76 1.66 -13.12 -20.69
C SER A 76 0.39 -12.86 -19.87
N THR A 77 -0.50 -13.83 -19.87
CA THR A 77 -1.83 -13.84 -19.21
C THR A 77 -1.82 -13.62 -17.69
N ASP A 78 -0.65 -13.40 -17.08
CA ASP A 78 -0.47 -13.48 -15.63
C ASP A 78 -0.41 -12.13 -14.91
N LEU A 79 -0.24 -11.02 -15.63
CA LEU A 79 -0.14 -9.68 -15.03
C LEU A 79 -1.41 -8.87 -15.31
N PRO A 80 -2.27 -8.63 -14.30
CA PRO A 80 -3.42 -7.76 -14.44
C PRO A 80 -3.00 -6.30 -14.71
N THR A 81 -3.92 -5.50 -15.22
CA THR A 81 -3.76 -4.03 -15.21
C THR A 81 -3.88 -3.50 -13.77
N LEU A 82 -3.42 -2.27 -13.51
CA LEU A 82 -3.60 -1.65 -12.19
C LEU A 82 -5.09 -1.54 -11.80
N ALA A 83 -5.97 -1.30 -12.78
CA ALA A 83 -7.42 -1.32 -12.56
C ALA A 83 -7.92 -2.73 -12.18
N GLY A 84 -7.38 -3.78 -12.83
CA GLY A 84 -7.65 -5.17 -12.46
C GLY A 84 -7.18 -5.49 -11.04
N LEU A 85 -5.96 -5.06 -10.68
CA LEU A 85 -5.41 -5.19 -9.33
C LEU A 85 -6.28 -4.54 -8.26
N GLN A 86 -6.72 -3.30 -8.50
CA GLN A 86 -7.60 -2.58 -7.60
C GLN A 86 -8.94 -3.30 -7.43
N GLN A 87 -9.49 -3.89 -8.49
CA GLN A 87 -10.70 -4.70 -8.39
C GLN A 87 -10.48 -6.02 -7.65
N GLU A 88 -9.35 -6.70 -7.84
CA GLU A 88 -9.03 -7.93 -7.11
C GLU A 88 -8.82 -7.66 -5.61
N LEU A 89 -8.06 -6.63 -5.27
CA LEU A 89 -7.89 -6.17 -3.89
C LEU A 89 -9.22 -5.69 -3.28
N GLY A 90 -10.06 -5.03 -4.08
CA GLY A 90 -11.41 -4.64 -3.68
C GLY A 90 -12.38 -5.81 -3.48
N LYS A 91 -12.15 -6.95 -4.14
CA LYS A 91 -12.95 -8.18 -3.98
C LYS A 91 -12.47 -9.06 -2.82
N GLY A 92 -11.15 -9.11 -2.58
CA GLY A 92 -10.56 -9.83 -1.44
C GLY A 92 -10.75 -9.11 -0.11
N SER A 93 -11.01 -7.81 -0.15
CA SER A 93 -11.48 -7.05 1.01
C SER A 93 -13.01 -7.14 1.07
N GLY A 94 -13.53 -8.06 1.89
CA GLY A 94 -14.94 -8.13 2.29
C GLY A 94 -15.41 -6.92 3.11
N THR A 95 -14.93 -5.72 2.80
CA THR A 95 -15.38 -4.44 3.33
C THR A 95 -15.68 -3.49 2.17
N ASN A 96 -16.68 -3.88 1.39
CA ASN A 96 -17.43 -2.93 0.57
C ASN A 96 -18.16 -1.96 1.51
N GLY A 97 -17.47 -0.87 1.78
CA GLY A 97 -18.03 0.38 2.22
C GLY A 97 -16.94 1.40 2.03
N GLN A 98 -17.20 2.47 1.29
CA GLN A 98 -16.67 3.75 1.77
C GLN A 98 -16.94 3.74 3.28
N GLU A 99 -15.89 3.61 4.10
CA GLU A 99 -16.08 3.67 5.54
C GLU A 99 -16.68 5.04 5.78
N ASP A 100 -18.00 5.07 6.01
CA ASP A 100 -18.71 6.31 6.29
C ASP A 100 -18.00 7.00 7.46
N ALA A 101 -18.04 8.33 7.49
CA ALA A 101 -17.40 9.10 8.56
C ALA A 101 -17.84 8.59 9.94
N ALA A 102 -19.09 8.11 10.06
CA ALA A 102 -19.62 7.45 11.24
C ALA A 102 -18.94 6.10 11.56
N SER A 103 -18.64 5.28 10.56
CA SER A 103 -17.93 3.99 10.72
C SER A 103 -16.47 4.20 11.14
N ILE A 104 -15.79 5.17 10.52
CA ILE A 104 -14.42 5.56 10.88
C ILE A 104 -14.38 6.06 12.34
N GLN A 105 -15.35 6.91 12.71
CA GLN A 105 -15.47 7.41 14.07
C GLN A 105 -15.74 6.29 15.09
N ARG A 106 -16.66 5.38 14.77
CA ARG A 106 -16.96 4.23 15.64
C ARG A 106 -15.72 3.36 15.82
N ARG A 107 -14.99 3.08 14.74
CA ARG A 107 -13.75 2.30 14.79
C ARG A 107 -12.68 3.00 15.64
N ARG A 108 -12.56 4.32 15.53
CA ARG A 108 -11.67 5.14 16.38
C ARG A 108 -11.99 4.98 17.86
N GLU A 109 -13.26 5.07 18.22
CA GLU A 109 -13.73 4.93 19.61
C GLU A 109 -13.48 3.52 20.15
N GLN A 110 -13.78 2.48 19.35
CA GLN A 110 -13.52 1.09 19.70
C GLN A 110 -12.02 0.81 19.86
N LEU A 111 -11.18 1.36 18.97
CA LEU A 111 -9.73 1.25 19.08
C LEU A 111 -9.22 1.97 20.33
N GLY A 112 -9.74 3.16 20.66
CA GLY A 112 -9.44 3.86 21.90
C GLY A 112 -9.78 3.04 23.15
N GLN A 113 -10.97 2.43 23.18
CA GLN A 113 -11.36 1.52 24.26
C GLN A 113 -10.45 0.29 24.35
N PHE A 114 -10.07 -0.30 23.22
CA PHE A 114 -9.13 -1.41 23.16
C PHE A 114 -7.75 -1.03 23.69
N LEU A 115 -7.23 0.13 23.30
CA LEU A 115 -5.94 0.65 23.78
C LEU A 115 -5.98 0.90 25.31
N ALA A 116 -7.06 1.50 25.81
CA ALA A 116 -7.27 1.68 27.25
C ALA A 116 -7.29 0.33 28.01
N LYS A 117 -8.00 -0.67 27.48
CA LYS A 117 -8.05 -2.03 28.05
C LYS A 117 -6.67 -2.70 28.08
N ASN A 118 -5.81 -2.40 27.11
CA ASN A 118 -4.45 -2.92 27.01
C ASN A 118 -3.40 -2.03 27.70
N PHE A 119 -3.82 -1.05 28.50
CA PHE A 119 -2.94 -0.12 29.22
C PHE A 119 -1.96 0.62 28.30
N VAL A 120 -2.40 0.95 27.09
CA VAL A 120 -1.62 1.75 26.14
C VAL A 120 -2.15 3.19 26.21
N PRO A 121 -1.36 4.14 26.75
CA PRO A 121 -1.74 5.55 26.76
C PRO A 121 -1.90 6.06 25.33
N PHE A 122 -2.98 6.78 25.08
CA PHE A 122 -3.27 7.34 23.77
C PHE A 122 -3.87 8.75 23.88
N GLU A 123 -3.65 9.54 22.84
CA GLU A 123 -4.18 10.89 22.68
C GLU A 123 -4.86 11.01 21.31
N SER A 124 -6.02 11.65 21.26
CA SER A 124 -6.67 11.98 20.00
C SER A 124 -6.16 13.33 19.51
N ALA A 125 -5.58 13.36 18.30
CA ALA A 125 -5.12 14.59 17.67
C ALA A 125 -6.25 15.30 16.92
N ALA A 126 -6.09 16.61 16.71
CA ALA A 126 -7.08 17.45 16.03
C ALA A 126 -7.33 17.05 14.56
N ASP A 127 -6.37 16.36 13.93
CA ASP A 127 -6.48 15.79 12.58
C ASP A 127 -7.26 14.47 12.53
N GLY A 128 -7.80 14.01 13.67
CA GLY A 128 -8.54 12.77 13.79
C GLY A 128 -7.68 11.52 13.98
N SER A 129 -6.34 11.64 14.03
CA SER A 129 -5.44 10.53 14.31
C SER A 129 -5.35 10.19 15.80
N ILE A 130 -4.90 8.97 16.11
CA ILE A 130 -4.60 8.53 17.47
C ILE A 130 -3.07 8.46 17.63
N ARG A 131 -2.54 9.18 18.62
CA ARG A 131 -1.14 9.10 19.03
C ARG A 131 -1.01 8.15 20.20
N VAL A 132 -0.04 7.25 20.16
CA VAL A 132 0.23 6.25 21.20
C VAL A 132 1.69 6.30 21.63
N PHE A 133 2.01 5.69 22.77
CA PHE A 133 3.37 5.67 23.34
C PHE A 133 3.97 7.07 23.50
N GLY A 134 3.19 8.01 24.05
CA GLY A 134 3.64 9.40 24.25
C GLY A 134 3.90 10.17 22.96
N GLY A 135 3.24 9.79 21.85
CA GLY A 135 3.39 10.43 20.55
C GLY A 135 4.45 9.81 19.64
N ALA A 136 5.13 8.76 20.09
CA ALA A 136 6.16 8.08 19.29
C ALA A 136 5.59 7.25 18.12
N ALA A 137 4.31 6.88 18.18
CA ALA A 137 3.60 6.26 17.06
C ALA A 137 2.23 6.89 16.85
N THR A 138 1.80 6.96 15.59
CA THR A 138 0.54 7.56 15.16
C THR A 138 -0.24 6.57 14.32
N VAL A 139 -1.51 6.37 14.65
CA VAL A 139 -2.47 5.58 13.87
C VAL A 139 -3.45 6.56 13.22
N ARG A 140 -3.48 6.56 11.89
CA ARG A 140 -4.35 7.45 11.12
C ARG A 140 -5.60 6.70 10.66
N PRO A 141 -6.72 7.40 10.42
CA PRO A 141 -7.86 6.83 9.70
C PRO A 141 -7.38 6.15 8.40
N PRO A 142 -7.92 4.98 8.02
CA PRO A 142 -9.02 4.21 8.64
C PRO A 142 -8.66 3.36 9.88
N PHE A 143 -7.51 3.63 10.51
CA PHE A 143 -7.00 2.94 11.71
C PHE A 143 -6.60 1.49 11.48
N HIS A 144 -6.08 1.19 10.29
CA HIS A 144 -5.51 -0.12 9.94
C HIS A 144 -3.98 -0.14 9.98
N ALA A 145 -3.34 1.03 10.00
CA ALA A 145 -1.89 1.16 9.91
C ALA A 145 -1.33 2.18 10.91
N VAL A 146 -0.07 1.97 11.28
CA VAL A 146 0.68 2.79 12.23
C VAL A 146 1.93 3.36 11.57
N GLN A 147 2.20 4.63 11.85
CA GLN A 147 3.42 5.34 11.50
C GLN A 147 4.26 5.57 12.77
N SER A 148 5.52 5.20 12.75
CA SER A 148 6.46 5.39 13.87
C SER A 148 7.88 5.52 13.32
N ALA A 149 8.72 6.34 13.93
CA ALA A 149 10.15 6.38 13.64
C ALA A 149 10.92 5.21 14.29
N THR A 150 10.28 4.51 15.24
CA THR A 150 10.86 3.38 15.97
C THR A 150 10.20 2.08 15.54
N GLU A 151 10.98 1.19 14.94
CA GLU A 151 10.50 -0.10 14.42
C GLU A 151 9.91 -1.00 15.51
N GLN A 152 10.50 -1.00 16.71
CA GLN A 152 9.99 -1.79 17.85
C GLN A 152 8.57 -1.36 18.23
N LEU A 153 8.32 -0.04 18.31
CA LEU A 153 7.00 0.51 18.60
C LEU A 153 6.03 0.27 17.45
N GLN A 154 6.50 0.35 16.21
CA GLN A 154 5.70 0.02 15.02
C GLN A 154 5.22 -1.43 15.07
N ARG A 155 6.13 -2.39 15.28
CA ARG A 155 5.80 -3.82 15.38
C ARG A 155 4.84 -4.09 16.53
N ARG A 156 5.08 -3.47 17.70
CA ARG A 156 4.18 -3.61 18.84
C ARG A 156 2.78 -3.10 18.55
N MET A 157 2.66 -1.94 17.89
CA MET A 157 1.35 -1.41 17.53
C MET A 157 0.67 -2.22 16.43
N GLN A 158 1.42 -2.72 15.44
CA GLN A 158 0.90 -3.63 14.42
C GLN A 158 0.32 -4.90 15.04
N GLN A 159 0.98 -5.47 16.06
CA GLN A 159 0.44 -6.61 16.81
C GLN A 159 -0.87 -6.27 17.54
N LEU A 160 -0.95 -5.09 18.15
CA LEU A 160 -2.18 -4.64 18.82
C LEU A 160 -3.32 -4.41 17.84
N LEU A 161 -3.05 -3.83 16.67
CA LEU A 161 -4.05 -3.65 15.61
C LEU A 161 -4.56 -5.00 15.09
N ALA A 162 -3.66 -5.96 14.85
CA ALA A 162 -4.06 -7.30 14.42
C ALA A 162 -4.92 -8.03 15.47
N GLN A 163 -4.64 -7.84 16.77
CA GLN A 163 -5.48 -8.36 17.84
C GLN A 163 -6.85 -7.68 17.89
N PHE A 164 -6.88 -6.37 17.71
CA PHE A 164 -8.12 -5.59 17.63
C PHE A 164 -9.00 -6.08 16.47
N ASP A 165 -8.42 -6.28 15.28
CA ASP A 165 -9.15 -6.75 14.11
C ASP A 165 -9.75 -8.13 14.30
N ARG A 166 -9.00 -9.06 14.89
CA ARG A 166 -9.53 -10.39 15.25
C ARG A 166 -10.70 -10.28 16.23
N GLN A 167 -10.58 -9.44 17.26
CA GLN A 167 -11.66 -9.25 18.23
C GLN A 167 -12.93 -8.67 17.58
N GLN A 168 -12.79 -7.77 16.59
CA GLN A 168 -13.93 -7.25 15.84
C GLN A 168 -14.58 -8.33 14.96
N GLN A 169 -13.77 -9.18 14.31
CA GLN A 169 -14.26 -10.30 13.51
C GLN A 169 -15.05 -11.30 14.38
N ASP A 170 -14.52 -11.70 15.53
CA ASP A 170 -15.18 -12.63 16.45
C ASP A 170 -16.50 -12.06 17.01
N ALA A 171 -16.52 -10.76 17.33
CA ALA A 171 -17.71 -10.07 17.80
C ALA A 171 -18.80 -9.94 16.72
N SER A 172 -18.42 -9.83 15.45
CA SER A 172 -19.35 -9.81 14.32
C SER A 172 -19.91 -11.20 13.98
N ALA A 173 -19.12 -12.26 14.18
CA ALA A 173 -19.53 -13.64 13.96
C ALA A 173 -20.47 -14.18 15.06
N SER A 174 -20.41 -13.63 16.27
CA SER A 174 -21.23 -14.06 17.42
C SER A 174 -22.62 -13.40 17.47
N ASN A 175 -22.91 -12.45 16.59
CA ASN A 175 -24.19 -11.72 16.49
C ASN A 175 -25.04 -12.16 15.28
N GLN A 176 -24.70 -13.29 14.64
CA GLN A 176 -25.53 -13.99 13.65
C GLN A 176 -26.06 -15.29 14.25
#